data_AF-A0A644WFM0-F1
#
_entry.id   AF-A0A644WFM0-F1
#
_cell.length_a   1.000
_cell.length_b   1.000
_cell.length_c   1.000
_cell.angle_alpha   90.00
_cell.angle_beta   90.00
_cell.angle_gamma   90.00
#
_symmetry.space_group_name_H-M   'P 1'
#
loop_
_entity.id
_entity.type
_entity.pdbx_description
1 polymer ?
#
loop_
_entity_poly.entity_id
_entity_poly.type
_entity_poly.pdbx_seq_one_letter_code
_entity_poly.pdbx_strand_id
1 'polypeptide(L)'
;MISKQTFINQSLELNLFFLRIMKEHSIFLEAAFAMKDRNLIAQADAFKNEFARLLSFAISLSDGAIPSRVLKSDEIVTKYTSEAERATEFVTGISID
;
A
#
# COMPACT_ATOMS: atom_id res chain seq x y z
N MET A 1 5.95 29.55 1.28
CA MET A 1 5.19 28.55 0.49
C MET A 1 6.20 27.62 -0.18
N ILE A 2 5.93 26.31 -0.21
CA ILE A 2 6.77 25.34 -0.94
C ILE A 2 6.53 25.46 -2.45
N SER A 3 7.49 25.00 -3.25
CA SER A 3 7.35 24.99 -4.71
C SER A 3 6.35 23.92 -5.17
N LYS A 4 5.75 24.10 -6.36
CA LYS A 4 4.86 23.09 -6.98
C LYS A 4 5.56 21.74 -7.10
N GLN A 5 6.84 21.73 -7.50
CA GLN A 5 7.61 20.49 -7.64
C GLN A 5 7.82 19.81 -6.29
N THR A 6 8.16 20.58 -5.25
CA THR A 6 8.32 20.05 -3.88
C THR A 6 7.02 19.43 -3.38
N PHE A 7 5.89 20.10 -3.62
CA PHE A 7 4.57 19.58 -3.25
C PHE A 7 4.25 18.27 -3.97
N ILE A 8 4.50 18.19 -5.29
CA ILE A 8 4.27 16.98 -6.08
C ILE A 8 5.14 15.82 -5.54
N ASN A 9 6.44 16.05 -5.36
CA ASN A 9 7.36 15.02 -4.88
C ASN A 9 6.95 14.50 -3.51
N GLN A 10 6.71 15.40 -2.55
CA GLN A 10 6.29 15.01 -1.20
C GLN A 10 4.95 14.26 -1.20
N SER A 11 4.00 14.69 -2.04
CA SER A 11 2.70 14.01 -2.14
C SER A 11 2.85 12.60 -2.69
N LEU A 12 3.65 12.41 -3.74
CA LEU A 12 3.89 11.10 -4.33
C LEU A 12 4.70 10.19 -3.40
N GLU A 13 5.77 10.70 -2.78
CA GLU A 13 6.56 9.96 -1.77
C GLU A 13 5.66 9.48 -0.62
N LEU A 14 4.81 10.36 -0.09
CA LEU A 14 3.87 10.02 0.99
C LEU A 14 2.87 8.94 0.56
N ASN A 15 2.28 9.07 -0.62
CA ASN A 15 1.28 8.13 -1.12
C ASN A 15 1.89 6.77 -1.47
N LEU A 16 3.06 6.73 -2.09
CA LEU A 16 3.77 5.47 -2.36
C LEU A 16 4.06 4.69 -1.06
N PHE A 17 4.45 5.39 0.00
CA PHE A 17 4.70 4.79 1.30
C PHE A 17 3.40 4.31 1.97
N PHE A 18 2.44 5.22 2.18
CA PHE A 18 1.27 4.92 3.01
C PHE A 18 0.19 4.09 2.29
N LEU A 19 0.01 4.20 0.98
CA LEU A 19 -1.03 3.41 0.29
C LEU A 19 -0.72 1.91 0.37
N ARG A 20 0.55 1.53 0.28
CA ARG A 20 0.96 0.14 0.52
C ARG A 20 0.65 -0.30 1.96
N ILE A 21 1.03 0.49 2.95
CA ILE A 21 0.77 0.17 4.36
C ILE A 21 -0.74 0.07 4.64
N MET A 22 -1.56 0.93 4.05
CA MET A 22 -3.01 0.88 4.23
C MET A 22 -3.65 -0.33 3.53
N LYS A 23 -3.10 -0.77 2.38
CA LYS A 23 -3.45 -2.07 1.77
C LYS A 23 -3.20 -3.21 2.75
N GLU A 24 -1.99 -3.26 3.33
CA GLU A 24 -1.59 -4.28 4.30
C GLU A 24 -2.46 -4.25 5.57
N HIS A 25 -2.76 -3.06 6.11
CA HIS A 25 -3.66 -2.91 7.25
C HIS A 25 -5.07 -3.41 6.98
N SER A 26 -5.56 -3.25 5.74
CA SER A 26 -6.87 -3.76 5.34
C SER A 26 -6.90 -5.29 5.37
N ILE A 27 -5.82 -5.95 4.94
CA ILE A 27 -5.64 -7.41 5.06
C ILE A 27 -5.62 -7.84 6.53
N PHE A 28 -4.94 -7.09 7.41
CA PHE A 28 -4.92 -7.41 8.84
C PHE A 28 -6.29 -7.32 9.49
N LEU A 29 -7.10 -6.33 9.09
CA LEU A 29 -8.49 -6.21 9.55
C LEU A 29 -9.34 -7.39 9.06
N GLU A 30 -9.27 -7.69 7.76
CA GLU A 30 -10.01 -8.79 7.14
C GLU A 30 -9.71 -10.13 7.83
N ALA A 31 -8.43 -10.41 8.10
CA ALA A 31 -7.99 -11.63 8.78
C ALA A 31 -8.38 -11.70 10.27
N ALA A 32 -8.55 -10.55 10.93
CA ALA A 32 -8.80 -10.49 12.37
C ALA A 32 -10.30 -10.52 12.75
N PHE A 33 -11.19 -10.19 11.82
CA PHE A 33 -12.63 -10.20 12.09
C PHE A 33 -13.19 -11.61 12.27
N ALA A 34 -14.17 -11.74 13.16
CA ALA A 34 -14.86 -13.02 13.34
C ALA A 34 -15.78 -13.29 12.13
N MET A 35 -16.00 -14.56 11.80
CA MET A 35 -16.85 -14.96 10.66
C MET A 35 -18.28 -14.41 10.68
N LYS A 36 -18.79 -14.01 11.85
CA LYS A 36 -20.12 -13.36 11.98
C LYS A 36 -20.12 -11.92 11.46
N ASP A 37 -18.97 -11.25 11.43
CA ASP A 37 -18.82 -9.83 11.09
C ASP A 37 -18.60 -9.65 9.58
N ARG A 38 -19.40 -10.33 8.76
CA ARG A 38 -19.25 -10.40 7.30
C ARG A 38 -19.20 -9.02 6.61
N ASN A 39 -19.94 -8.04 7.14
CA ASN A 39 -19.95 -6.69 6.60
C ASN A 39 -18.60 -5.98 6.83
N LEU A 40 -17.94 -6.22 7.97
CA LEU A 40 -16.63 -5.64 8.27
C LEU A 40 -15.53 -6.30 7.44
N ILE A 41 -15.61 -7.62 7.25
CA ILE A 41 -14.73 -8.38 6.35
C ILE A 41 -14.83 -7.81 4.92
N ALA A 42 -16.06 -7.69 4.39
CA ALA A 42 -16.28 -7.15 3.05
C ALA A 42 -15.80 -5.69 2.92
N GLN A 43 -15.95 -4.88 3.97
CA GLN A 43 -15.45 -3.50 3.97
C GLN A 43 -13.92 -3.45 3.98
N ALA A 44 -13.26 -4.34 4.73
CA ALA A 44 -11.80 -4.45 4.73
C ALA A 44 -11.27 -4.86 3.35
N ASP A 45 -11.90 -5.84 2.69
CA ASP A 45 -11.54 -6.23 1.32
C ASP A 45 -11.75 -5.06 0.33
N ALA A 46 -12.86 -4.33 0.46
CA ALA A 46 -13.10 -3.13 -0.37
C ALA A 46 -12.00 -2.06 -0.17
N PHE A 47 -11.56 -1.82 1.06
CA PHE A 47 -10.45 -0.90 1.34
C PHE A 47 -9.13 -1.39 0.75
N LYS A 48 -8.81 -2.69 0.90
CA LYS A 48 -7.62 -3.31 0.31
C LYS A 48 -7.57 -3.03 -1.21
N ASN A 49 -8.67 -3.30 -1.90
CA ASN A 49 -8.78 -3.12 -3.35
C ASN A 49 -8.62 -1.64 -3.77
N GLU A 50 -9.22 -0.72 -3.00
CA GLU A 50 -9.11 0.71 -3.29
C GLU A 50 -7.70 1.26 -3.03
N PHE A 51 -7.04 0.85 -1.95
CA PHE A 51 -5.65 1.23 -1.68
C PHE A 51 -4.70 0.66 -2.72
N ALA A 52 -4.90 -0.58 -3.19
CA ALA A 52 -4.14 -1.17 -4.28
C ALA A 52 -4.30 -0.36 -5.58
N ARG A 53 -5.54 0.03 -5.93
CA ARG A 53 -5.83 0.88 -7.09
C ARG A 53 -5.15 2.25 -7.00
N LEU A 54 -5.25 2.91 -5.86
CA LEU A 54 -4.60 4.20 -5.62
C LEU A 54 -3.07 4.09 -5.65
N LEU A 55 -2.49 3.01 -5.10
CA LEU A 55 -1.05 2.76 -5.13
C LEU A 55 -0.57 2.60 -6.57
N SER A 56 -1.29 1.86 -7.42
CA SER A 56 -0.98 1.72 -8.83
C SER A 56 -0.96 3.07 -9.56
N PHE A 57 -1.92 3.96 -9.25
CA PHE A 57 -1.91 5.34 -9.78
C PHE A 57 -0.74 6.16 -9.25
N ALA A 58 -0.40 6.06 -7.96
CA ALA A 58 0.76 6.74 -7.39
C ALA A 58 2.06 6.28 -8.06
N ILE A 59 2.22 4.98 -8.31
CA ILE A 59 3.36 4.41 -9.05
C ILE A 59 3.42 4.99 -10.46
N SER A 60 2.30 4.96 -11.20
CA SER A 60 2.24 5.49 -12.56
C SER A 60 2.58 6.99 -12.65
N LEU A 61 2.12 7.80 -11.68
CA LEU A 61 2.39 9.24 -11.63
C LEU A 61 3.82 9.56 -11.16
N SER A 62 4.49 8.60 -10.52
CA SER A 62 5.83 8.79 -9.97
C SER A 62 6.93 8.60 -11.01
N ASP A 63 6.62 8.00 -12.15
CA ASP A 63 7.58 7.80 -13.24
C ASP A 63 8.14 9.16 -13.72
N GLY A 64 9.45 9.35 -13.56
CA GLY A 64 10.14 10.61 -13.84
C GLY A 64 9.84 11.78 -12.90
N ALA A 65 8.87 11.67 -11.99
CA ALA A 65 8.47 12.75 -11.08
C ALA A 65 9.22 12.72 -9.74
N ILE A 66 9.52 11.53 -9.21
CA ILE A 66 10.20 11.39 -7.91
C ILE A 66 11.74 11.26 -8.06
N PRO A 67 12.53 11.83 -7.12
CA PRO A 67 13.97 11.72 -7.17
C PRO A 67 14.44 10.27 -7.01
N SER A 68 15.46 9.85 -7.78
CA SER A 68 15.99 8.47 -7.74
C SER A 68 16.48 8.02 -6.36
N ARG A 69 16.79 8.95 -5.44
CA ARG A 69 17.16 8.63 -4.05
C ARG A 69 16.04 7.89 -3.32
N VAL A 70 14.77 8.22 -3.60
CA VAL A 70 13.58 7.64 -2.95
C VAL A 70 13.38 6.22 -3.43
N LEU A 71 13.56 5.99 -4.74
CA LEU A 71 13.48 4.65 -5.31
C LEU A 71 14.57 3.71 -4.78
N LYS A 72 15.68 4.27 -4.28
CA LYS A 72 16.83 3.53 -3.75
C LYS A 72 16.94 3.56 -2.22
N SER A 73 15.99 4.18 -1.51
CA SER A 73 16.10 4.39 -0.06
C SER A 73 15.64 3.18 0.76
N ASP A 74 15.09 2.13 0.13
CA ASP A 74 14.40 1.01 0.78
C ASP A 74 13.21 1.45 1.67
N GLU A 75 12.78 2.71 1.60
CA GLU A 75 11.71 3.25 2.45
C GLU A 75 10.33 2.77 1.97
N ILE A 76 10.12 2.67 0.66
CA ILE A 76 8.82 2.24 0.08
C ILE A 76 8.71 0.71 0.10
N VAL A 77 9.81 0.01 -0.20
CA VAL A 77 9.91 -1.44 -0.24
C VAL A 77 11.25 -1.84 0.37
N THR A 78 11.19 -2.75 1.33
CA THR A 78 12.38 -3.35 1.95
C THR A 78 12.64 -4.73 1.36
N LYS A 79 13.86 -5.26 1.56
CA LYS A 79 14.19 -6.65 1.21
C LYS A 79 13.28 -7.72 1.84
N TYR A 80 12.53 -7.38 2.89
CA TYR A 80 11.62 -8.30 3.60
C TYR A 80 10.17 -8.23 3.11
N THR A 81 9.83 -7.20 2.31
CA THR A 81 8.46 -6.91 1.89
C THR A 81 7.80 -8.09 1.19
N SER A 82 8.42 -8.60 0.12
CA SER A 82 7.82 -9.66 -0.68
C SER A 82 7.67 -10.98 0.09
N GLU A 83 8.62 -11.29 0.97
CA GLU A 83 8.54 -12.48 1.83
C GLU A 83 7.41 -12.36 2.86
N ALA A 84 7.26 -11.18 3.48
CA ALA A 84 6.19 -10.91 4.42
C ALA A 84 4.80 -10.96 3.77
N GLU A 85 4.64 -10.42 2.57
CA GLU A 85 3.38 -10.51 1.81
C GLU A 85 3.06 -11.98 1.48
N ARG A 86 4.00 -12.75 0.93
CA ARG A 86 3.77 -14.18 0.64
C ARG A 86 3.43 -15.00 1.88
N ALA A 87 4.11 -14.75 3.00
CA ALA A 87 3.82 -15.45 4.26
C ALA A 87 2.42 -15.09 4.78
N THR A 88 2.02 -13.82 4.65
CA THR A 88 0.68 -13.35 5.02
C THR A 88 -0.39 -14.02 4.18
N GLU A 89 -0.28 -13.97 2.85
CA GLU A 89 -1.21 -14.61 1.92
C GLU A 89 -1.31 -16.12 2.17
N PHE A 90 -0.18 -16.79 2.41
CA PHE A 90 -0.15 -18.23 2.71
C PHE A 90 -0.94 -18.59 3.99
N VAL A 91 -0.79 -17.79 5.06
CA VAL A 91 -1.42 -18.09 6.36
C VAL A 91 -2.88 -17.65 6.40
N THR A 92 -3.23 -16.51 5.81
CA THR A 92 -4.60 -15.96 5.87
C THR A 92 -5.49 -16.45 4.74
N GLY A 93 -4.92 -16.83 3.61
CA GLY A 93 -5.65 -17.13 2.37
C GLY A 93 -6.21 -15.89 1.67
N ILE A 94 -5.88 -14.68 2.13
CA ILE A 94 -6.33 -13.41 1.54
C ILE A 94 -5.32 -12.98 0.48
N SER A 95 -5.78 -12.76 -0.75
CA SER A 95 -4.91 -12.36 -1.86
C SER A 95 -4.41 -10.92 -1.71
N ILE A 96 -3.12 -10.71 -2.04
CA ILE A 96 -2.38 -9.45 -1.84
C ILE A 96 -2.04 -8.72 -3.16
N ASP A 97 -2.30 -9.37 -4.31
CA ASP A 97 -1.93 -8.92 -5.68
C ASP A 97 -2.56 -7.59 -6.12
#